data_AF-A0A959XRG7-F1
#
_entry.id   AF-A0A959XRG7-F1
#
_cell.length_a   1.000
_cell.length_b   1.000
_cell.length_c   1.000
_cell.angle_alpha   90.00
_cell.angle_beta   90.00
_cell.angle_gamma   90.00
#
_symmetry.space_group_name_H-M   'P 1'
#
loop_
_entity.id
_entity.type
_entity.pdbx_description
1 polymer ?
#
loop_
_entity_poly.entity_id
_entity_poly.type
_entity_poly.pdbx_seq_one_letter_code
_entity_poly.pdbx_strand_id
1 'polypeptide(L)'
;MHRLTFLRTLIGSPALLTLPPLELLTPEQQDRMAWAKDCTHLHLYDAFVRGFQYHEGERVIRRIKEHDDLDLVREYDNEHDANAVAVYWEGHKLGYLPMGEN
;
A
#
# COMPACT_ATOMS: atom_id res chain seq x y z
N MET A 1 -31.66 13.60 11.61
CA MET A 1 -31.79 12.30 10.89
C MET A 1 -30.41 11.67 10.80
N HIS A 2 -30.19 10.54 11.49
CA HIS A 2 -28.85 9.99 11.73
C HIS A 2 -28.39 9.07 10.59
N ARG A 3 -27.28 9.43 9.95
CA ARG A 3 -26.62 8.74 8.83
C ARG A 3 -26.18 7.30 9.15
N LEU A 4 -26.15 6.93 10.43
CA LEU A 4 -25.71 5.63 10.94
C LEU A 4 -26.81 4.56 10.92
N THR A 5 -28.08 4.92 10.75
CA THR A 5 -29.16 3.93 10.73
C THR A 5 -29.21 3.15 9.41
N PHE A 6 -28.72 3.73 8.31
CA PHE A 6 -28.72 3.10 6.97
C PHE A 6 -27.80 1.88 6.88
N LEU A 7 -26.60 1.96 7.48
CA LEU A 7 -25.60 0.88 7.43
C LEU A 7 -26.02 -0.38 8.22
N ARG A 8 -26.97 -0.28 9.15
CA ARG A 8 -27.47 -1.44 9.91
C ARG A 8 -28.42 -2.33 9.10
N THR A 9 -28.93 -1.87 7.97
CA THR A 9 -29.85 -2.66 7.11
C THR A 9 -29.11 -3.58 6.13
N LEU A 10 -27.80 -3.36 5.91
CA LEU A 10 -26.99 -4.14 4.96
C LEU A 10 -26.50 -5.49 5.51
N ILE A 11 -26.55 -5.70 6.84
CA ILE A 11 -26.13 -6.94 7.50
C ILE A 11 -27.27 -7.99 7.54
N GLY A 12 -28.49 -7.60 7.16
CA GLY A 12 -29.70 -8.41 7.33
C GLY A 12 -30.16 -9.22 6.12
N SER A 13 -29.42 -9.25 5.02
CA SER A 13 -29.82 -9.99 3.80
C SER A 13 -28.70 -10.91 3.34
N PRO A 14 -28.84 -12.25 3.43
CA PRO A 14 -27.80 -13.20 3.02
C PRO A 14 -27.68 -13.32 1.48
N ALA A 15 -28.47 -12.57 0.71
CA ALA A 15 -28.63 -12.77 -0.72
C ALA A 15 -27.66 -11.95 -1.61
N LEU A 16 -26.74 -11.16 -1.06
CA LEU A 16 -25.91 -10.22 -1.85
C LEU A 16 -24.38 -10.43 -1.75
N LEU A 17 -23.92 -11.53 -1.16
CA LEU A 17 -22.49 -11.87 -1.08
C LEU A 17 -22.18 -13.32 -1.47
N THR A 18 -23.01 -13.97 -2.29
CA THR A 18 -22.47 -15.07 -3.10
C THR A 18 -21.79 -14.42 -4.30
N LEU A 19 -20.52 -14.04 -4.13
CA LEU A 19 -19.61 -14.04 -5.28
C LEU A 19 -19.88 -15.36 -6.01
N PRO A 20 -20.18 -15.34 -7.33
CA PRO A 20 -20.36 -16.59 -8.05
C PRO A 20 -19.16 -17.47 -7.73
N PRO A 21 -19.36 -18.76 -7.39
CA PRO A 21 -18.25 -19.69 -7.19
C PRO A 21 -17.25 -19.48 -8.31
N LEU A 22 -15.95 -19.42 -7.99
CA LEU A 22 -14.91 -19.10 -8.97
C LEU A 22 -15.03 -19.97 -10.24
N GLU A 23 -15.63 -21.15 -10.10
CA GLU A 23 -15.97 -22.15 -11.13
C GLU A 23 -16.99 -21.70 -12.19
N LEU A 24 -17.74 -20.61 -11.98
CA LEU A 24 -18.69 -20.02 -12.94
C LEU A 24 -18.08 -18.90 -13.79
N LEU A 25 -16.84 -18.50 -13.51
CA LEU A 25 -16.10 -17.56 -14.35
C LEU A 25 -15.55 -18.30 -15.57
N THR A 26 -15.60 -17.69 -16.75
CA THR A 26 -14.93 -18.26 -17.92
C THR A 26 -13.42 -18.31 -17.67
N PRO A 27 -12.67 -19.24 -18.31
CA PRO A 27 -11.21 -19.27 -18.20
C PRO A 27 -10.58 -17.91 -18.47
N GLU A 28 -11.10 -17.14 -19.44
CA GLU A 28 -10.70 -15.76 -19.74
C GLU A 28 -10.92 -14.77 -18.58
N GLN A 29 -11.97 -14.95 -17.77
CA GLN A 29 -12.24 -14.13 -16.59
C GLN A 29 -11.37 -14.52 -15.40
N GLN A 30 -11.02 -15.81 -15.27
CA GLN A 30 -10.02 -16.30 -14.30
C GLN A 30 -8.60 -15.88 -14.67
N ASP A 31 -8.30 -15.71 -15.96
CA ASP A 31 -6.98 -15.35 -16.49
C ASP A 31 -6.63 -13.86 -16.34
N ARG A 32 -7.55 -13.04 -15.79
CA ARG A 32 -7.34 -11.59 -15.61
C ARG A 32 -6.10 -11.21 -14.80
N MET A 33 -5.54 -12.15 -14.03
CA MET A 33 -4.28 -11.98 -13.29
C MET A 33 -3.19 -12.98 -13.70
N ALA A 34 -3.38 -13.76 -14.77
CA ALA A 34 -2.35 -14.70 -15.21
C ALA A 34 -1.11 -14.02 -15.79
N TRP A 35 -1.26 -12.80 -16.34
CA TRP A 35 -0.12 -11.95 -16.70
C TRP A 35 0.76 -11.58 -15.49
N ALA A 36 0.23 -11.68 -14.26
CA ALA A 36 0.99 -11.45 -13.04
C ALA A 36 1.65 -12.73 -12.49
N LYS A 37 1.47 -13.90 -13.13
CA LYS A 37 2.12 -15.15 -12.69
C LYS A 37 3.63 -15.16 -12.96
N ASP A 38 4.08 -14.36 -13.93
CA ASP A 38 5.50 -14.20 -14.28
C ASP A 38 6.00 -12.79 -13.91
N CYS A 39 5.96 -12.45 -12.61
CA CYS A 39 6.51 -11.19 -12.14
C CYS A 39 8.04 -11.28 -12.01
N THR A 40 8.75 -10.55 -12.86
CA THR A 40 10.19 -10.31 -12.69
C THR A 40 10.40 -9.07 -11.83
N HIS A 41 11.26 -9.13 -10.81
CA HIS A 41 11.70 -7.93 -10.10
C HIS A 41 12.58 -7.09 -11.02
N LEU A 42 12.05 -5.95 -11.48
CA LEU A 42 12.82 -4.96 -12.23
C LEU A 42 13.34 -3.91 -11.25
N HIS A 43 14.66 -3.74 -11.19
CA HIS A 43 15.26 -2.63 -10.46
C HIS A 43 14.92 -1.31 -11.17
N LEU A 44 14.16 -0.45 -10.50
CA LEU A 44 13.77 0.85 -11.03
C LEU A 44 14.66 1.98 -10.51
N TYR A 45 15.03 1.92 -9.23
CA TYR A 45 15.56 3.09 -8.52
C TYR A 45 16.22 2.73 -7.19
N ASP A 46 17.29 3.45 -6.84
CA ASP A 46 18.01 3.38 -5.57
C ASP A 46 18.36 4.79 -5.05
N ALA A 47 18.10 5.04 -3.76
CA ALA A 47 18.48 6.30 -3.11
C ALA A 47 18.47 6.20 -1.58
N PHE A 48 18.98 7.24 -0.93
CA PHE A 48 18.89 7.40 0.52
C PHE A 48 17.56 8.02 0.95
N VAL A 49 16.95 7.45 1.99
CA VAL A 49 15.77 8.02 2.65
C VAL A 49 16.10 9.38 3.26
N ARG A 50 15.33 10.40 2.89
CA ARG A 50 15.49 11.78 3.37
C ARG A 50 14.74 12.00 4.67
N GLY A 51 15.31 12.84 5.54
CA GLY A 51 14.71 13.15 6.84
C GLY A 51 14.84 12.05 7.89
N PHE A 52 15.68 11.02 7.66
CA PHE A 52 15.82 9.84 8.51
C PHE A 52 16.02 10.15 10.00
N GLN A 53 16.87 11.13 10.30
CA GLN A 53 17.17 11.59 11.67
C GLN A 53 16.00 12.29 12.38
N TYR A 54 14.96 12.70 11.66
CA TYR A 54 13.78 13.39 12.23
C TYR A 54 12.61 12.45 12.53
N HIS A 55 12.75 11.17 12.21
CA HIS A 55 11.72 10.16 12.39
C HIS A 55 12.24 8.97 13.19
N GLU A 56 11.57 7.82 13.09
CA GLU A 56 11.85 6.66 13.94
C GLU A 56 13.05 5.83 13.45
N GLY A 57 13.68 6.24 12.35
CA GLY A 57 14.74 5.52 11.67
C GLY A 57 15.88 5.08 12.58
N GLU A 58 16.46 6.00 13.35
CA GLU A 58 17.57 5.69 14.28
C GLU A 58 17.18 4.63 15.33
N ARG A 59 15.92 4.58 15.73
CA ARG A 59 15.40 3.64 16.74
C ARG A 59 15.27 2.22 16.19
N VAL A 60 14.97 2.09 14.89
CA VAL A 60 14.66 0.79 14.26
C VAL A 60 15.75 0.27 13.34
N ILE A 61 16.73 1.08 12.94
CA ILE A 61 17.75 0.73 11.93
C ILE A 61 18.49 -0.59 12.22
N ARG A 62 18.72 -0.92 13.49
CA ARG A 62 19.40 -2.18 13.87
C ARG A 62 18.55 -3.43 13.67
N ARG A 63 17.25 -3.27 13.42
CA ARG A 63 16.28 -4.35 13.19
C ARG A 63 16.00 -4.56 11.71
N ILE A 64 16.14 -3.51 10.91
CA ILE A 64 16.01 -3.56 9.46
C ILE A 64 17.13 -4.42 8.87
N LYS A 65 16.79 -5.32 7.96
CA LYS A 65 17.73 -6.17 7.22
C LYS A 65 17.66 -5.89 5.72
N GLU A 66 18.70 -6.30 5.02
CA GLU A 66 18.67 -6.31 3.55
C GLU A 66 17.49 -7.16 3.06
N HIS A 67 16.81 -6.66 2.03
CA HIS A 67 15.58 -7.25 1.45
C HIS A 67 14.34 -7.17 2.32
N ASP A 68 14.36 -6.44 3.45
CA ASP A 68 13.10 -6.07 4.11
C ASP A 68 12.28 -5.17 3.19
N ASP A 69 10.97 -5.44 3.14
CA ASP A 69 10.03 -4.61 2.40
C ASP A 69 9.83 -3.27 3.11
N LEU A 70 9.67 -2.23 2.30
CA LEU A 70 9.37 -0.87 2.76
C LEU A 70 8.05 -0.42 2.13
N ASP A 71 7.19 0.19 2.94
CA ASP A 71 5.96 0.78 2.44
C ASP A 71 6.22 2.20 1.94
N LEU A 72 5.81 2.48 0.70
CA LEU A 72 5.81 3.81 0.11
C LEU A 72 4.38 4.38 0.15
N VAL A 73 4.19 5.45 0.92
CA VAL A 73 2.87 6.04 1.18
C VAL A 73 2.85 7.47 0.67
N ARG A 74 1.91 7.76 -0.24
CA ARG A 74 1.74 9.08 -0.81
C ARG A 74 1.04 10.03 0.17
N GLU A 75 1.66 11.17 0.47
CA GLU A 75 1.10 12.22 1.33
C GLU A 75 0.63 13.42 0.48
N TYR A 76 -0.61 13.38 -0.01
CA TYR A 76 -1.15 14.43 -0.90
C TYR A 76 -1.33 15.80 -0.21
N ASP A 77 -1.61 15.79 1.09
CA ASP A 77 -1.85 16.99 1.90
C ASP A 77 -0.58 17.49 2.61
N ASN A 78 0.60 17.06 2.17
CA ASN A 78 1.85 17.49 2.76
C ASN A 78 2.09 18.99 2.47
N GLU A 79 2.26 19.79 3.52
CA GLU A 79 2.35 21.25 3.43
C GLU A 79 3.58 21.75 2.65
N HIS A 80 4.63 20.93 2.57
CA HIS A 80 5.91 21.30 1.97
C HIS A 80 6.04 20.81 0.53
N ASP A 81 5.56 19.61 0.25
CA ASP A 81 5.69 18.97 -1.05
C ASP A 81 4.42 18.18 -1.38
N ALA A 82 3.63 18.71 -2.31
CA ALA A 82 2.42 18.04 -2.77
C ALA A 82 2.72 16.66 -3.37
N ASN A 83 3.96 16.36 -3.78
CA ASN A 83 4.45 15.07 -4.30
C ASN A 83 5.08 14.14 -3.26
N ALA A 84 5.07 14.51 -1.98
CA ALA A 84 5.72 13.74 -0.92
C ALA A 84 5.29 12.26 -0.90
N VAL A 85 6.28 11.38 -0.85
CA VAL A 85 6.15 9.94 -0.63
C VAL A 85 6.92 9.60 0.62
N ALA A 86 6.21 9.24 1.68
CA ALA A 86 6.77 8.79 2.94
C ALA A 86 7.17 7.31 2.85
N VAL A 87 8.28 6.98 3.52
CA VAL A 87 8.86 5.63 3.57
C VAL A 87 8.67 5.07 4.97
N TYR A 88 8.13 3.85 5.08
CA TYR A 88 7.91 3.15 6.34
C TYR A 88 8.53 1.76 6.33
N TRP A 89 8.90 1.28 7.52
CA TRP A 89 9.26 -0.12 7.77
C TRP A 89 8.46 -0.62 8.97
N GLU A 90 7.67 -1.68 8.80
CA GLU A 90 6.78 -2.23 9.84
C GLU A 90 5.92 -1.16 10.56
N GLY A 91 5.42 -0.17 9.80
CA GLY A 91 4.64 0.95 10.34
C GLY A 91 5.45 2.06 11.01
N HIS A 92 6.77 1.93 11.13
CA HIS A 92 7.65 2.99 11.61
C HIS A 92 8.03 3.94 10.49
N LYS A 93 7.73 5.23 10.65
CA LYS A 93 8.10 6.23 9.62
C LYS A 93 9.61 6.39 9.62
N LEU A 94 10.23 6.13 8.48
CA LEU A 94 11.66 6.30 8.28
C LEU A 94 11.99 7.67 7.70
N GLY A 95 11.12 8.23 6.85
CA GLY A 95 11.34 9.51 6.20
C GLY A 95 10.62 9.61 4.87
N TYR A 96 11.29 10.17 3.87
CA TYR A 96 10.72 10.46 2.56
C TYR A 96 11.65 10.06 1.43
N LEU A 97 11.10 9.81 0.24
CA LEU A 97 11.87 9.82 -1.01
C LEU A 97 12.43 11.22 -1.29
N PRO A 98 13.54 11.34 -2.06
CA PRO A 98 14.03 12.64 -2.52
C PRO A 98 12.99 13.39 -3.35
N MET A 99 12.76 14.67 -3.02
CA MET A 99 11.78 15.55 -3.67
C MET A 99 11.98 15.76 -5.19
N GLY A 100 13.17 15.49 -5.72
CA GLY A 100 13.41 15.59 -7.18
C GLY A 100 13.00 14.33 -7.96
N GLU A 101 12.65 13.26 -7.25
CA GLU A 101 12.56 11.90 -7.78
C GLU A 101 11.26 11.19 -7.33
N ASN A 102 10.31 11.93 -6.76
CA ASN A 102 9.03 11.44 -6.21
C ASN A 102 7.80 11.77 -7.05
#